data_AF-A0A7W1BRP6-F1
#
_entry.id   AF-A0A7W1BRP6-F1
#
_cell.length_a   1.000
_cell.length_b   1.000
_cell.length_c   1.000
_cell.angle_alpha   90.00
_cell.angle_beta   90.00
_cell.angle_gamma   90.00
#
_symmetry.space_group_name_H-M   'P 1'
#
loop_
_entity.id
_entity.type
_entity.pdbx_description
1 polymer ?
#
loop_
_entity_poly.entity_id
_entity_poly.type
_entity_poly.pdbx_seq_one_letter_code
_entity_poly.pdbx_strand_id
1 'polypeptide(L)' 'MRIVSQEEARRIAVRAQLLDGSAKSLLDAVRRLGFLQIDPISSVAPPQYLVPWSRLGPYDRNELDRLL' A
#
# COMPACT_ATOMS: atom_id res chain seq x y z
N MET A 1 23.35 17.28 -9.91
CA MET A 1 22.09 16.50 -9.89
C MET A 1 22.43 15.05 -10.20
N ARG A 2 22.01 14.09 -9.37
CA ARG A 2 22.32 12.67 -9.64
C ARG A 2 21.34 12.13 -10.68
N ILE A 3 21.85 11.63 -11.81
CA ILE A 3 21.01 10.97 -12.83
C ILE A 3 20.60 9.60 -12.30
N VAL A 4 19.34 9.24 -12.51
CA VAL A 4 18.75 7.94 -12.17
C VAL A 4 18.26 7.31 -13.46
N SER A 5 18.69 6.09 -13.77
CA SER A 5 18.22 5.37 -14.96
C SER A 5 16.72 5.04 -14.84
N GLN A 6 16.07 4.75 -15.96
CA GLN A 6 14.65 4.39 -15.97
C GLN A 6 14.37 3.13 -15.12
N GLU A 7 15.28 2.16 -15.14
CA GLU A 7 15.16 0.93 -14.35
C GLU A 7 15.25 1.23 -12.85
N GLU A 8 16.21 2.05 -12.43
CA GLU A 8 16.35 2.47 -11.04
C GLU A 8 15.13 3.29 -10.58
N ALA A 9 14.64 4.20 -11.41
CA ALA A 9 13.45 4.98 -11.12
C ALA A 9 12.22 4.07 -10.91
N ARG A 10 12.06 3.02 -11.74
CA ARG A 10 10.99 2.03 -11.56
C ARG A 10 11.13 1.28 -10.23
N ARG A 11 12.33 0.82 -9.88
CA ARG A 11 12.58 0.12 -8.61
C ARG A 11 12.26 1.04 -7.42
N ILE A 12 12.69 2.31 -7.48
CA ILE A 12 12.39 3.31 -6.45
C ILE A 12 10.88 3.47 -6.30
N ALA A 13 10.14 3.63 -7.41
CA ALA A 13 8.69 3.79 -7.37
C ALA A 13 7.97 2.56 -6.76
N VAL A 14 8.33 1.35 -7.18
CA VAL A 14 7.74 0.10 -6.65
C VAL A 14 8.00 -0.05 -5.14
N ARG A 15 9.24 0.19 -4.70
CA ARG A 15 9.61 0.13 -3.28
C ARG A 15 8.95 1.22 -2.44
N ALA A 16 8.84 2.44 -2.99
CA ALA A 16 8.13 3.53 -2.31
C ALA A 16 6.67 3.17 -2.02
N GLN A 17 6.06 2.33 -2.86
CA GLN A 17 4.69 1.84 -2.73
C GLN A 17 4.56 0.54 -1.91
N LEU A 18 5.67 0.01 -1.37
CA LEU A 18 5.75 -1.28 -0.66
C LEU A 18 5.28 -2.49 -1.48
N LEU A 19 5.38 -2.40 -2.81
CA LEU A 19 5.01 -3.48 -3.74
C LEU A 19 6.15 -4.48 -3.99
N ASP A 20 7.22 -4.40 -3.21
CA ASP A 20 8.37 -5.29 -3.24
C ASP A 20 8.31 -6.39 -2.17
N GLY A 21 7.18 -6.51 -1.45
CA GLY A 21 6.98 -7.48 -0.38
C GLY A 21 7.58 -7.09 0.97
N SER A 22 7.97 -5.82 1.14
CA SER A 22 8.57 -5.33 2.38
C SER A 22 7.55 -4.87 3.45
N ALA A 23 6.26 -4.80 3.12
CA ALA A 23 5.22 -4.41 4.07
C ALA A 23 5.04 -5.45 5.18
N LYS A 24 4.81 -5.00 6.41
CA LYS A 24 4.69 -5.87 7.60
C LYS A 24 3.43 -5.66 8.44
N SER A 25 2.92 -4.44 8.48
CA SER A 25 1.72 -4.08 9.24
C SER A 25 0.86 -3.12 8.43
N LEU A 26 -0.45 -3.10 8.72
CA LEU A 26 -1.38 -2.18 8.07
C LEU A 26 -1.04 -0.73 8.38
N LEU A 27 -0.82 -0.41 9.66
CA LEU A 27 -0.56 0.96 10.10
C LEU A 27 0.73 1.54 9.50
N ASP A 28 1.83 0.77 9.48
CA ASP A 28 3.09 1.27 8.91
C ASP A 28 3.01 1.39 7.40
N ALA A 29 2.26 0.50 6.73
CA ALA A 29 2.01 0.61 5.30
C ALA A 29 1.23 1.90 4.97
N VAL A 30 0.14 2.18 5.70
CA VAL A 30 -0.64 3.41 5.49
C VAL A 30 0.18 4.66 5.80
N ARG A 31 0.97 4.67 6.88
CA ARG A 31 1.89 5.77 7.19
C ARG A 31 2.92 6.01 6.09
N ARG A 32 3.44 4.94 5.49
CA ARG A 32 4.39 5.03 4.38
C ARG A 32 3.73 5.58 3.11
N LEU A 33 2.51 5.16 2.82
CA LEU A 33 1.74 5.64 1.65
C LEU A 33 1.19 7.07 1.85
N GLY A 34 1.08 7.51 3.11
CA GLY A 34 0.62 8.85 3.49
C GLY A 34 -0.90 8.96 3.61
N PHE A 35 -1.65 8.07 2.97
CA PHE A 35 -3.11 8.00 3.07
C PHE A 35 -3.63 6.61 2.66
N LEU A 36 -4.87 6.32 3.07
CA LEU A 36 -5.67 5.22 2.56
C LEU A 36 -7.04 5.78 2.18
N GLN A 37 -7.44 5.63 0.92
CA GLN A 37 -8.75 6.10 0.46
C GLN A 37 -9.85 5.20 1.02
N ILE A 38 -10.81 5.80 1.71
CA ILE A 38 -12.07 5.16 2.11
C ILE A 38 -13.10 5.48 1.03
N ASP A 39 -13.54 4.46 0.31
CA ASP A 39 -14.50 4.62 -0.79
C ASP A 39 -15.62 3.56 -0.67
N PRO A 40 -16.90 3.96 -0.69
CA PRO A 40 -18.01 3.00 -0.69
C PRO A 40 -18.20 2.31 -2.06
N ILE A 41 -17.63 2.82 -3.15
CA ILE A 41 -17.81 2.27 -4.50
C ILE A 41 -16.79 1.15 -4.74
N SER A 42 -17.28 0.00 -5.20
CA SER A 42 -16.44 -1.17 -5.48
C SER A 42 -16.95 -1.96 -6.67
N SER A 43 -16.18 -1.99 -7.77
CA SER A 43 -16.41 -2.94 -8.87
C SER A 43 -15.86 -4.35 -8.57
N VAL A 44 -14.90 -4.49 -7.65
CA VAL A 44 -14.27 -5.77 -7.27
C VAL A 44 -14.18 -5.90 -5.75
N ALA A 45 -13.46 -5.00 -5.09
CA ALA A 45 -13.43 -4.83 -3.65
C ALA A 45 -13.17 -3.35 -3.32
N PRO A 46 -13.66 -2.83 -2.17
CA PRO A 46 -13.37 -1.45 -1.76
C PRO A 46 -11.86 -1.19 -1.66
N PRO A 47 -11.36 -0.02 -2.12
CA PRO A 47 -9.93 0.31 -2.11
C PRO A 47 -9.26 0.17 -0.74
N GLN A 48 -9.97 0.53 0.33
CA GLN A 48 -9.51 0.40 1.71
C GLN A 48 -9.19 -1.03 2.11
N TYR A 49 -9.74 -2.04 1.42
CA TYR A 49 -9.40 -3.44 1.64
C TYR A 49 -8.38 -3.98 0.64
N LEU A 50 -8.48 -3.56 -0.62
CA LEU A 50 -7.64 -4.06 -1.71
C LEU A 50 -6.21 -3.52 -1.67
N VAL A 51 -6.04 -2.24 -1.32
CA VAL A 51 -4.72 -1.60 -1.24
C VAL A 51 -3.85 -2.30 -0.19
N PRO A 52 -4.29 -2.51 1.06
CA PRO A 52 -3.48 -3.27 2.02
C PRO A 52 -3.21 -4.70 1.57
N TRP A 53 -4.20 -5.40 1.00
CA TRP A 53 -4.04 -6.77 0.50
C TRP A 53 -2.92 -6.89 -0.53
N SER A 54 -2.82 -5.92 -1.46
CA SER A 54 -1.77 -5.94 -2.48
C SER A 54 -0.34 -5.71 -1.95
N ARG A 55 -0.19 -5.19 -0.72
CA ARG A 55 1.12 -5.00 -0.07
C ARG A 55 1.43 -6.10 0.95
N LEU A 56 0.45 -6.49 1.75
CA LEU A 56 0.58 -7.42 2.88
C LEU A 56 0.21 -8.87 2.53
N GLY A 57 -0.51 -9.09 1.43
CA GLY A 57 -1.22 -10.34 1.20
C GLY A 57 -2.47 -10.44 2.09
N PRO A 58 -2.93 -11.67 2.44
CA PRO A 58 -4.00 -11.86 3.42
C PRO A 58 -3.66 -11.19 4.77
N TYR A 59 -4.57 -10.40 5.31
CA TYR A 59 -4.44 -9.70 6.59
C TYR A 59 -5.78 -9.65 7.33
N ASP A 60 -5.77 -9.35 8.64
CA ASP A 60 -6.98 -9.18 9.45
C ASP A 60 -7.65 -7.84 9.13
N ARG A 61 -8.80 -7.86 8.45
CA ARG A 61 -9.52 -6.62 8.09
C ARG A 61 -10.05 -5.88 9.31
N ASN A 62 -10.30 -6.56 10.43
CA ASN A 62 -10.72 -5.89 11.67
C ASN A 62 -9.60 -4.99 12.24
N GLU A 63 -8.35 -5.18 11.81
CA GLU A 63 -7.27 -4.24 12.12
C GLU A 63 -7.55 -2.86 11.54
N LEU A 64 -8.14 -2.77 10.34
CA LEU A 64 -8.50 -1.48 9.75
C LEU A 64 -9.58 -0.79 10.59
N ASP A 65 -10.62 -1.52 10.98
CA ASP A 65 -11.71 -0.97 11.80
C ASP A 65 -11.25 -0.48 13.18
N ARG A 66 -10.21 -1.11 13.75
CA ARG A 66 -9.60 -0.68 15.02
C ARG A 66 -8.72 0.57 14.90
N LEU A 67 -8.29 0.92 13.68
CA LEU A 67 -7.39 2.04 13.41
C LEU A 67 -8.13 3.30 12.90
N LEU A 68 -9.42 3.19 12.60
CA LEU A 68 -10.32 4.29 12.20
C LEU A 68 -11.02 4.88 13.44
#